data_AF-A0AAJ0FUF4-F1
#
_entry.id   AF-A0AAJ0FUF4-F1
#
_cell.length_a   1.000
_cell.length_b   1.000
_cell.length_c   1.000
_cell.angle_alpha   90.00
_cell.angle_beta   90.00
_cell.angle_gamma   90.00
#
_symmetry.space_group_name_H-M   'P 1'
#
loop_
_entity.id
_entity.type
_entity.pdbx_description
1 polymer ?
#
loop_
_entity_poly.entity_id
_entity_poly.type
_entity_poly.pdbx_seq_one_letter_code
_entity_poly.pdbx_strand_id
1 'polypeptide(L)'
;MDGFDSRAIASEDLSFIWSAQTNAIVSTFWLVLETFRDVALLQAVREEVQPCIRTTPDGQIDLDTKTLLQQPLLQAMLAENLRLRLHGYLLRFPQRDNIRVNKRIILHNHLCISRSTPASMASEFWCDERAAEHPVDEFWPGRFLKRDAETNKLQFSLAGD
;
A
#
# COMPACT_ATOMS: atom_id res chain seq x y z
N MET A 1 20.99 -15.93 -17.02
CA MET A 1 19.85 -16.54 -17.74
C MET A 1 20.43 -17.38 -18.87
N ASP A 2 20.99 -18.54 -18.57
CA ASP A 2 21.52 -19.41 -19.62
C ASP A 2 20.36 -20.23 -20.20
N GLY A 3 20.21 -20.23 -21.53
CA GLY A 3 19.19 -21.01 -22.25
C GLY A 3 17.92 -20.27 -22.68
N PHE A 4 17.78 -18.97 -22.39
CA PHE A 4 16.68 -18.15 -22.93
C PHE A 4 17.10 -17.45 -24.22
N ASP A 5 16.21 -17.41 -25.21
CA ASP A 5 16.41 -16.61 -26.40
C ASP A 5 16.19 -15.11 -26.12
N SER A 6 16.61 -14.24 -27.04
CA SER A 6 16.48 -12.80 -26.86
C SER A 6 15.03 -12.33 -26.74
N ARG A 7 14.05 -13.09 -27.26
CA ARG A 7 12.63 -12.74 -27.15
C ARG A 7 12.09 -13.03 -25.76
N ALA A 8 12.50 -14.15 -25.17
CA ALA A 8 12.14 -14.51 -23.81
C ALA A 8 12.70 -13.48 -22.81
N ILE A 9 13.97 -13.08 -22.97
CA ILE A 9 14.58 -12.03 -22.14
C ILE A 9 13.81 -10.71 -22.28
N ALA A 10 13.55 -10.26 -23.51
CA ALA A 10 12.80 -9.02 -23.74
C ALA A 10 11.36 -9.08 -23.17
N SER A 11 10.71 -10.24 -23.22
CA SER A 11 9.38 -10.44 -22.65
C SER A 11 9.39 -10.37 -21.11
N GLU A 12 10.42 -10.92 -20.48
CA GLU A 12 10.60 -10.85 -19.02
C GLU A 12 10.83 -9.40 -18.57
N ASP A 13 11.76 -8.70 -19.22
CA ASP A 13 12.08 -7.30 -18.93
C ASP A 13 10.84 -6.41 -19.09
N LEU A 14 10.09 -6.58 -20.17
CA LEU A 14 8.85 -5.83 -20.40
C LEU A 14 7.81 -6.12 -19.30
N SER A 15 7.66 -7.38 -18.90
CA SER A 15 6.73 -7.77 -17.83
C SER A 15 7.10 -7.12 -16.50
N PHE A 16 8.40 -7.06 -16.18
CA PHE A 16 8.90 -6.40 -14.99
C PHE A 16 8.65 -4.88 -15.04
N ILE A 17 9.04 -4.22 -16.12
CA ILE A 17 8.84 -2.76 -16.32
C ILE A 17 7.37 -2.40 -16.16
N TRP A 18 6.49 -3.12 -16.85
CA TRP A 18 5.05 -2.90 -16.79
C TRP A 18 4.50 -3.09 -15.37
N SER A 19 4.89 -4.17 -14.69
CA SER A 19 4.42 -4.49 -13.33
C SER A 19 4.92 -3.47 -12.30
N ALA A 20 6.16 -3.00 -12.43
CA ALA A 20 6.75 -1.99 -11.55
C ALA A 20 6.08 -0.62 -11.73
N GLN A 21 5.73 -0.26 -12.96
CA GLN A 21 5.21 1.08 -13.28
C GLN A 21 3.71 1.22 -13.06
N THR A 22 2.91 0.24 -13.48
CA THR A 22 1.43 0.38 -13.48
C THR A 22 0.87 0.65 -12.09
N ASN A 23 1.28 -0.14 -11.09
CA ASN A 23 0.81 0.05 -9.73
C ASN A 23 1.40 1.30 -9.07
N ALA A 24 2.67 1.61 -9.36
CA ALA A 24 3.34 2.77 -8.79
C ALA A 24 2.73 4.08 -9.31
N ILE A 25 2.54 4.23 -10.62
CA ILE A 25 2.00 5.44 -11.24
C ILE A 25 0.60 5.76 -10.69
N VAL A 26 -0.29 4.76 -10.66
CA VAL A 26 -1.66 4.95 -10.17
C VAL A 26 -1.66 5.27 -8.67
N SER A 27 -0.83 4.59 -7.88
CA SER A 27 -0.73 4.86 -6.44
C SER A 27 -0.18 6.27 -6.16
N THR A 28 0.86 6.69 -6.88
CA THR A 28 1.43 8.03 -6.76
C THR A 28 0.41 9.09 -7.15
N PHE A 29 -0.35 8.89 -8.22
CA PHE A 29 -1.42 9.80 -8.63
C PHE A 29 -2.42 10.04 -7.49
N TRP A 30 -2.94 8.96 -6.89
CA TRP A 30 -3.90 9.08 -5.80
C TRP A 30 -3.29 9.72 -4.56
N LEU A 31 -2.09 9.30 -4.15
CA LEU A 31 -1.41 9.90 -2.99
C LEU A 31 -1.20 11.41 -3.15
N VAL A 32 -0.73 11.84 -4.32
CA VAL A 32 -0.59 13.27 -4.65
C VAL A 32 -1.95 13.96 -4.59
N LEU A 33 -2.97 13.40 -5.23
CA LEU A 33 -4.31 13.98 -5.23
C LEU A 33 -4.85 14.15 -3.81
N GLU A 34 -4.80 13.12 -2.97
CA GLU A 34 -5.30 13.18 -1.59
C GLU A 34 -4.51 14.19 -0.75
N THR A 35 -3.18 14.24 -0.93
CA THR A 35 -2.32 15.19 -0.22
C THR A 35 -2.68 16.63 -0.58
N PHE A 36 -2.86 16.95 -1.85
CA PHE A 36 -3.14 18.32 -2.29
C PHE A 36 -4.61 18.74 -2.09
N ARG A 37 -5.52 17.80 -1.87
CA ARG A 37 -6.93 18.09 -1.58
C ARG A 37 -7.18 18.56 -0.15
N ASP A 38 -6.31 18.18 0.79
CA ASP A 38 -6.39 18.56 2.19
C ASP A 38 -5.15 19.38 2.60
N VAL A 39 -5.37 20.66 2.91
CA VAL A 39 -4.31 21.60 3.31
C VAL A 39 -3.63 21.15 4.61
N ALA A 40 -4.39 20.57 5.55
CA ALA A 40 -3.84 20.09 6.81
C ALA A 40 -2.95 18.86 6.58
N LEU A 41 -3.38 17.92 5.73
CA LEU A 41 -2.58 16.77 5.35
C LEU A 41 -1.29 17.18 4.61
N LEU A 42 -1.38 18.10 3.64
CA LEU A 42 -0.21 18.63 2.95
C LEU A 42 0.81 19.25 3.91
N GLN A 43 0.32 20.01 4.88
CA GLN A 43 1.18 20.63 5.90
C GLN A 43 1.86 19.55 6.76
N ALA A 44 1.11 18.56 7.24
CA ALA A 44 1.66 17.46 8.03
C ALA A 44 2.71 16.64 7.26
N VAL A 45 2.48 16.37 5.97
CA VAL A 45 3.45 15.68 5.10
C VAL A 45 4.74 16.48 4.95
N ARG A 46 4.65 17.81 4.75
CA ARG A 46 5.83 18.67 4.65
C ARG A 46 6.63 18.69 5.95
N GLU A 47 5.94 18.79 7.08
CA GLU A 47 6.57 18.75 8.41
C GLU A 47 7.27 17.41 8.67
N GLU A 48 6.65 16.30 8.28
CA GLU A 48 7.23 14.97 8.42
C GLU A 48 8.44 14.75 7.50
N VAL A 49 8.41 15.28 6.28
CA VAL A 49 9.51 15.13 5.30
C VAL A 49 10.68 16.08 5.57
N GLN A 50 10.44 17.22 6.24
CA GLN A 50 11.47 18.24 6.48
C GLN A 50 12.79 17.68 7.07
N PRO A 51 12.78 16.80 8.09
CA PRO A 51 14.01 16.21 8.65
C PRO A 51 14.73 15.24 7.71
N CYS A 52 14.06 14.78 6.65
CA CYS A 52 14.65 13.90 5.64
C CYS A 52 15.47 14.66 4.60
N ILE A 53 15.33 15.99 4.52
CA ILE A 53 16.04 16.83 3.56
C ILE A 53 17.45 17.10 4.09
N ARG A 54 18.45 16.76 3.27
CA ARG A 54 19.86 17.02 3.53
C ARG A 54 20.39 18.03 2.54
N THR A 55 21.37 18.81 2.96
CA THR A 55 22.18 19.64 2.06
C THR A 55 23.56 19.05 1.99
N THR A 56 23.99 18.69 0.78
CA THR A 56 25.31 18.14 0.53
C THR A 56 26.38 19.24 0.66
N PRO A 57 27.67 18.88 0.81
CA PRO A 57 28.75 19.88 0.93
C PRO A 57 28.86 20.85 -0.24
N ASP A 58 28.42 20.45 -1.44
CA ASP A 58 28.35 21.27 -2.66
C ASP A 58 27.06 22.10 -2.76
N GLY A 59 26.21 22.09 -1.72
CA GLY A 59 24.99 22.89 -1.63
C GLY A 59 23.79 22.29 -2.37
N GLN A 60 23.88 21.05 -2.86
CA GLN A 60 22.74 20.36 -3.46
C GLN A 60 21.79 19.83 -2.40
N ILE A 61 20.51 19.75 -2.76
CA ILE A 61 19.49 19.12 -1.92
C ILE A 61 19.52 17.62 -2.19
N ASP A 62 19.68 16.84 -1.13
CA ASP A 62 19.59 15.39 -1.13
C ASP A 62 18.46 14.94 -0.19
N LEU A 63 17.93 13.75 -0.43
CA LEU A 63 16.91 13.13 0.43
C LEU A 63 17.50 11.92 1.13
N ASP A 64 17.41 11.92 2.45
CA ASP A 64 17.71 10.75 3.26
C ASP A 64 16.63 9.67 3.06
N THR A 65 16.79 8.85 2.02
CA THR A 65 15.82 7.81 1.68
C THR A 65 15.59 6.84 2.84
N LYS A 66 16.61 6.58 3.67
CA LYS A 66 16.46 5.67 4.82
C LYS A 66 15.49 6.24 5.86
N THR A 67 15.63 7.53 6.16
CA THR A 67 14.73 8.22 7.11
C THR A 67 13.37 8.46 6.47
N LEU A 68 13.31 8.82 5.18
CA LEU A 68 12.07 9.02 4.44
C LEU A 68 11.17 7.78 4.44
N LEU A 69 11.75 6.60 4.21
CA LEU A 69 11.01 5.33 4.18
C LEU A 69 10.47 4.89 5.55
N GLN A 70 10.91 5.53 6.64
CA GLN A 70 10.49 5.24 8.00
C GLN A 70 9.47 6.26 8.54
N GLN A 71 9.08 7.24 7.73
CA GLN A 71 8.15 8.27 8.14
C GLN A 71 6.73 7.71 8.32
N PRO A 72 6.13 7.82 9.52
CA PRO A 72 4.92 7.10 9.87
C PRO A 72 3.68 7.55 9.08
N LEU A 73 3.49 8.85 8.84
CA LEU A 73 2.37 9.36 8.06
C LEU A 73 2.51 8.97 6.58
N LEU A 74 3.70 9.05 5.98
CA LEU A 74 3.92 8.57 4.61
C LEU A 74 3.61 7.07 4.45
N GLN A 75 4.04 6.24 5.42
CA GLN A 75 3.72 4.81 5.42
C GLN A 75 2.21 4.56 5.56
N ALA A 76 1.55 5.31 6.46
CA ALA A 76 0.12 5.23 6.67
C ALA A 76 -0.68 5.66 5.44
N MET A 77 -0.27 6.73 4.76
CA MET A 77 -0.89 7.17 3.51
C MET A 77 -0.76 6.12 2.42
N LEU A 78 0.42 5.52 2.26
CA LEU A 78 0.61 4.43 1.29
C LEU A 78 -0.30 3.23 1.63
N ALA A 79 -0.37 2.83 2.90
CA ALA A 79 -1.23 1.73 3.33
C ALA A 79 -2.72 2.03 3.08
N GLU A 80 -3.18 3.24 3.41
CA GLU A 80 -4.56 3.67 3.17
C GLU A 80 -4.88 3.76 1.67
N ASN A 81 -3.95 4.24 0.85
CA ASN A 81 -4.10 4.24 -0.59
C ASN A 81 -4.22 2.82 -1.15
N LEU A 82 -3.40 1.89 -0.68
CA LEU A 82 -3.49 0.49 -1.10
C LEU A 82 -4.80 -0.15 -0.64
N ARG A 83 -5.28 0.14 0.58
CA ARG A 83 -6.58 -0.33 1.05
C ARG A 83 -7.70 0.18 0.14
N LEU A 84 -7.76 1.49 -0.08
CA LEU A 84 -8.88 2.14 -0.75
C LEU A 84 -8.88 1.97 -2.27
N ARG A 85 -7.69 1.94 -2.90
CA ARG A 85 -7.55 2.01 -4.36
C ARG A 85 -7.06 0.72 -5.01
N LEU A 86 -6.44 -0.20 -4.27
CA LEU A 86 -5.94 -1.46 -4.84
C LEU A 86 -6.99 -2.58 -4.74
N HIS A 87 -7.54 -2.96 -5.88
CA HIS A 87 -8.54 -4.04 -5.99
C HIS A 87 -7.98 -5.21 -6.79
N GLY A 88 -7.17 -6.02 -6.10
CA GLY A 88 -6.49 -7.16 -6.69
C GLY A 88 -7.40 -8.39 -6.82
N TYR A 89 -7.16 -9.16 -7.87
CA TYR A 89 -7.68 -10.51 -8.05
C TYR A 89 -6.53 -11.50 -7.92
N LEU A 90 -6.70 -12.49 -7.05
CA LEU A 90 -5.78 -13.62 -6.92
C LEU A 90 -6.43 -14.84 -7.57
N LEU A 91 -5.82 -15.31 -8.64
CA LEU A 91 -6.27 -16.48 -9.37
C LEU A 91 -5.47 -17.70 -8.90
N ARG A 92 -6.15 -18.81 -8.68
CA ARG A 92 -5.57 -20.12 -8.35
C ARG A 92 -6.29 -21.19 -9.17
N PHE A 93 -5.53 -22.16 -9.66
CA PHE A 93 -6.06 -23.27 -10.44
C PHE A 93 -5.49 -24.58 -9.88
N PRO A 94 -6.25 -25.33 -9.06
CA PRO A 94 -5.76 -26.57 -8.46
C PRO A 94 -5.52 -27.62 -9.55
N GLN A 95 -4.25 -27.97 -9.77
CA GLN A 95 -3.86 -28.92 -10.83
C GLN A 95 -3.78 -30.38 -10.37
N ARG A 96 -3.71 -30.64 -9.07
CA ARG A 96 -3.49 -32.00 -8.52
C ARG A 96 -4.77 -32.54 -7.87
N ASP A 97 -5.18 -31.94 -6.76
CA ASP A 97 -6.29 -32.41 -5.94
C ASP A 97 -7.29 -31.30 -5.63
N ASN A 98 -8.45 -31.69 -5.13
CA ASN A 98 -9.40 -30.78 -4.51
C ASN A 98 -8.75 -30.08 -3.31
N ILE A 99 -8.94 -28.77 -3.18
CA ILE A 99 -8.46 -27.99 -2.03
C ILE A 99 -9.59 -27.85 -1.02
N ARG A 100 -9.37 -28.28 0.22
CA ARG A 100 -10.31 -28.06 1.32
C ARG A 100 -9.96 -26.79 2.08
N VAL A 101 -10.88 -25.83 2.10
CA VAL A 101 -10.78 -24.60 2.90
C VAL A 101 -11.92 -24.60 3.91
N ASN A 102 -11.58 -24.85 5.18
CA ASN A 102 -12.55 -25.05 6.25
C ASN A 102 -13.61 -26.12 5.89
N LYS A 103 -14.87 -25.71 5.76
CA LYS A 103 -16.02 -26.57 5.42
C LYS A 103 -16.31 -26.61 3.91
N ARG A 104 -15.57 -25.86 3.08
CA ARG A 104 -15.77 -25.78 1.63
C ARG A 104 -14.66 -26.53 0.89
N ILE A 105 -14.99 -27.01 -0.30
CA ILE A 105 -14.07 -27.71 -1.19
C ILE A 105 -14.01 -26.93 -2.51
N ILE A 106 -12.80 -26.57 -2.93
CA ILE A 106 -12.50 -26.08 -4.27
C ILE A 106 -12.10 -27.29 -5.09
N LEU A 107 -12.82 -27.54 -6.18
CA LEU A 107 -12.63 -28.72 -7.00
C LEU A 107 -11.33 -28.63 -7.83
N HIS A 108 -10.74 -29.79 -8.12
CA HIS A 108 -9.65 -29.92 -9.06
C HIS A 108 -10.07 -29.36 -10.43
N ASN A 109 -9.12 -28.79 -11.17
CA ASN A 109 -9.35 -28.17 -12.48
C ASN A 109 -10.43 -27.07 -12.52
N HIS A 110 -10.75 -26.46 -11.38
CA HIS A 110 -11.65 -25.30 -11.32
C HIS A 110 -10.86 -24.04 -11.02
N LEU A 111 -11.19 -22.95 -11.73
CA LEU A 111 -10.61 -21.65 -11.47
C LEU A 111 -11.17 -21.09 -10.15
N CYS A 112 -10.28 -20.84 -9.19
CA CYS A 112 -10.58 -20.13 -7.97
C CYS A 112 -10.12 -18.68 -8.11
N ILE A 113 -11.03 -17.74 -7.86
CA ILE A 113 -10.76 -16.31 -7.88
C ILE A 113 -11.08 -15.75 -6.50
N SER A 114 -10.10 -15.14 -5.85
CA SER A 114 -10.32 -14.33 -4.65
C SER A 114 -10.04 -12.86 -4.93
N ARG A 115 -10.81 -11.99 -4.30
CA ARG A 115 -10.72 -10.54 -4.44
C ARG A 115 -10.29 -9.92 -3.12
N SER A 116 -9.41 -8.93 -3.15
CA SER A 116 -9.03 -8.17 -1.95
C SER A 116 -10.14 -7.21 -1.49
N THR A 117 -10.92 -6.66 -2.43
CA THR A 117 -11.89 -5.56 -2.16
C THR A 117 -12.80 -5.79 -0.95
N PRO A 118 -13.44 -6.96 -0.75
CA PRO A 118 -14.34 -7.15 0.39
C PRO A 118 -13.65 -6.96 1.74
N ALA A 119 -12.41 -7.44 1.89
CA ALA A 119 -11.65 -7.25 3.12
C ALA A 119 -11.19 -5.80 3.27
N SER A 120 -10.77 -5.15 2.18
CA SER A 120 -10.33 -3.75 2.20
C SER A 120 -11.44 -2.74 2.47
N MET A 121 -12.71 -3.11 2.20
CA MET A 121 -13.88 -2.24 2.31
C MET A 121 -14.88 -2.69 3.41
N ALA A 122 -14.48 -3.63 4.27
CA ALA A 122 -15.30 -4.09 5.40
C ALA A 122 -15.42 -2.99 6.46
N SER A 123 -16.53 -2.25 6.47
CA SER A 123 -16.76 -1.14 7.41
C SER A 123 -16.68 -1.58 8.87
N GLU A 124 -17.13 -2.79 9.18
CA GLU A 124 -17.07 -3.38 10.51
C GLU A 124 -15.66 -3.58 11.05
N PHE A 125 -14.67 -3.65 10.16
CA PHE A 125 -13.26 -3.76 10.53
C PHE A 125 -12.56 -2.39 10.47
N TRP A 126 -12.85 -1.59 9.44
CA TRP A 126 -12.12 -0.34 9.20
C TRP A 126 -12.70 0.88 9.90
N CYS A 127 -13.98 0.85 10.31
CA CYS A 127 -14.68 1.96 10.98
C CYS A 127 -14.87 1.63 12.48
N ASP A 128 -13.77 1.35 13.18
CA ASP A 128 -13.75 1.19 14.63
C ASP A 128 -14.09 2.52 15.36
N GLU A 129 -14.06 2.52 16.70
CA GLU A 129 -14.40 3.70 17.51
C GLU A 129 -13.57 4.95 17.14
N ARG A 130 -12.31 4.74 16.72
CA ARG A 130 -11.40 5.84 16.37
C ARG A 130 -11.68 6.37 14.96
N ALA A 131 -12.15 5.50 14.08
CA ALA A 131 -12.48 5.81 12.71
C ALA A 131 -14.00 6.02 12.49
N ALA A 132 -14.79 6.13 13.56
CA ALA A 132 -16.25 6.21 13.50
C ALA A 132 -16.75 7.43 12.71
N GLU A 133 -16.00 8.53 12.72
CA GLU A 133 -16.28 9.74 11.94
C GLU A 133 -15.81 9.65 10.48
N HIS A 134 -15.06 8.61 10.11
CA HIS A 134 -14.45 8.42 8.80
C HIS A 134 -14.98 7.16 8.09
N PRO A 135 -15.97 7.31 7.19
CA PRO A 135 -16.51 6.20 6.40
C PRO A 135 -15.44 5.38 5.68
N VAL A 136 -15.72 4.09 5.43
CA VAL A 136 -14.72 3.16 4.87
C VAL A 136 -14.19 3.55 3.48
N ASP A 137 -14.95 4.35 2.73
CA ASP A 137 -14.59 4.88 1.41
C ASP A 137 -13.88 6.24 1.46
N GLU A 138 -13.76 6.85 2.64
CA GLU A 138 -12.94 8.03 2.88
C GLU A 138 -11.47 7.66 2.99
N PHE A 139 -10.60 8.44 2.33
CA PHE A 139 -9.15 8.34 2.50
C PHE A 139 -8.75 8.98 3.83
N TRP A 140 -8.42 8.15 4.81
CA TRP A 140 -7.98 8.63 6.12
C TRP A 140 -6.77 7.82 6.60
N PRO A 141 -5.53 8.36 6.47
CA PRO A 141 -4.31 7.67 6.92
C PRO A 141 -4.31 7.32 8.41
N GLY A 142 -5.14 7.97 9.22
CA GLY A 142 -5.27 7.73 10.66
C GLY A 142 -5.57 6.28 11.04
N ARG A 143 -6.17 5.48 10.14
CA ARG A 143 -6.42 4.03 10.33
C ARG A 143 -5.13 3.24 10.58
N PHE A 144 -4.01 3.72 10.02
CA PHE A 144 -2.71 3.05 10.10
C PHE A 144 -1.71 3.79 10.99
N LEU A 145 -2.18 4.76 11.77
CA LEU A 145 -1.35 5.52 12.70
C LEU A 145 -1.72 5.16 14.12
N LYS A 146 -0.78 5.17 15.05
CA LYS A 146 -1.04 5.09 16.50
C LYS A 146 -0.11 6.04 17.24
N ARG A 147 -0.46 6.38 18.47
CA ARG A 147 0.44 7.11 19.37
C ARG A 147 1.05 6.14 20.36
N ASP A 148 2.35 6.24 20.50
CA ASP A 148 3.10 5.51 21.52
C ASP A 148 2.66 5.98 22.91
N ALA A 149 2.32 5.03 23.80
CA ALA A 149 1.75 5.36 25.11
C ALA A 149 2.73 6.09 26.04
N GLU A 150 4.03 5.88 25.86
CA GLU A 150 5.07 6.46 26.73
C GLU A 150 5.60 7.78 26.17
N THR A 151 5.84 7.83 24.86
CA THR A 151 6.50 8.97 24.20
C THR A 151 5.53 9.90 23.48
N ASN A 152 4.25 9.52 23.35
CA ASN A 152 3.22 10.21 22.59
C ASN A 152 3.57 10.43 21.10
N LYS A 153 4.61 9.76 20.60
CA LYS A 153 5.08 9.84 19.23
C LYS A 153 4.15 9.09 18.30
N LEU A 154 3.97 9.63 17.10
CA LEU A 154 3.21 8.98 16.04
C LEU A 154 4.00 7.77 15.50
N GLN A 155 3.33 6.64 15.33
CA GLN A 155 3.89 5.40 14.81
C GLN A 155 2.95 4.80 13.76
N PHE A 156 3.53 4.20 12.73
CA PHE A 156 2.78 3.40 11.76
C PHE A 156 2.40 2.03 12.36
N SER A 157 1.20 1.54 12.05
CA SER A 157 0.69 0.23 12.47
C SER A 157 -0.21 -0.37 11.40
N LEU A 158 0.04 -1.64 11.04
CA LEU A 158 -0.83 -2.41 10.14
C LEU A 158 -1.99 -3.11 10.86
N ALA A 159 -1.88 -3.24 12.19
CA ALA A 159 -2.98 -3.71 13.02
C ALA A 159 -3.84 -2.49 13.40
N GLY A 160 -5.13 -2.56 13.11
CA GLY A 160 -6.13 -1.85 13.89
C GLY A 160 -6.18 -2.55 15.24
N ASP A 161 -5.61 -1.88 16.25
CA ASP A 161 -5.29 -2.32 17.60
C ASP A 161 -4.45 -3.62 17.77
#